data_AF-A0A094K1L1-F1
#
_entry.id   AF-A0A094K1L1-F1
#
_cell.length_a   1.000
_cell.length_b   1.000
_cell.length_c   1.000
_cell.angle_alpha   90.00
_cell.angle_beta   90.00
_cell.angle_gamma   90.00
#
_symmetry.space_group_name_H-M   'P 1'
#
loop_
_entity.id
_entity.type
_entity.pdbx_description
1 polymer ?
#
loop_
_entity_poly.entity_id
_entity_poly.type
_entity_poly.pdbx_seq_one_letter_code
_entity_poly.pdbx_strand_id
1 'polypeptide(L)'
;PWETALKDKGAEQSWQIFKNDFHRAQELSIPRCKKLGKEGKRPAQQSQDLLVKLKGKVELHRQWKQGQVSWKEYRNIARLCRGEVMKAKAQLELNLARDARKNKKGFYSYVNQKRKAKESISPLMSNNSDLVTTDEEKAEVLNNFFASVFTGNLSPHSSQVDGPQDRDQGDKVPPTVRENQI
;
A
#
# COMPACT_ATOMS: atom_id res chain seq x y z
N PRO A 1 27.38 -12.04 -27.33
CA PRO A 1 27.79 -11.06 -26.29
C PRO A 1 28.33 -11.71 -25.01
N TRP A 2 27.58 -12.66 -24.43
CA TRP A 2 27.98 -13.35 -23.20
C TRP A 2 29.13 -14.33 -23.40
N GLU A 3 29.18 -15.04 -24.53
CA GLU A 3 30.29 -15.94 -24.85
C GLU A 3 31.65 -15.24 -24.87
N THR A 4 31.72 -13.99 -25.33
CA THR A 4 32.94 -13.19 -25.31
C THR A 4 33.23 -12.62 -23.92
N ALA A 5 32.21 -12.20 -23.18
CA ALA A 5 32.35 -11.62 -21.85
C ALA A 5 32.76 -12.66 -20.78
N LEU A 6 32.46 -13.93 -21.03
CA LEU A 6 32.69 -15.05 -20.11
C LEU A 6 33.80 -16.01 -20.56
N LYS A 7 34.43 -15.77 -21.72
CA LYS A 7 35.27 -16.74 -22.44
C LYS A 7 36.46 -17.30 -21.65
N ASP A 8 36.93 -16.56 -20.65
CA ASP A 8 38.09 -16.93 -19.82
C ASP A 8 37.80 -16.77 -18.30
N LYS A 9 36.52 -16.77 -17.92
CA LYS A 9 36.06 -16.51 -16.54
C LYS A 9 35.65 -17.82 -15.87
N GLY A 10 36.14 -18.05 -14.65
CA GLY A 10 35.65 -19.15 -13.82
C GLY A 10 34.17 -19.00 -13.47
N ALA A 11 33.49 -20.09 -13.10
CA ALA A 11 32.04 -20.11 -12.84
C ALA A 11 31.57 -18.99 -11.87
N GLU A 12 32.31 -18.78 -10.77
CA GLU A 12 31.99 -17.72 -9.81
C GLU A 12 32.13 -16.31 -10.41
N GLN A 13 33.20 -16.07 -11.18
CA GLN A 13 33.41 -14.77 -11.82
C GLN A 13 32.35 -14.49 -12.90
N SER A 14 31.95 -15.53 -13.64
CA SER A 14 30.87 -15.45 -14.62
C SER A 14 29.53 -15.13 -13.96
N TRP A 15 29.24 -15.75 -12.82
CA TRP A 15 28.05 -15.46 -12.03
C TRP A 15 28.02 -14.02 -11.50
N GLN A 16 29.14 -13.51 -10.98
CA GLN A 16 29.23 -12.12 -10.51
C GLN A 16 28.98 -11.11 -11.64
N ILE A 17 29.52 -11.36 -12.84
CA ILE A 17 29.31 -10.47 -14.00
C ILE A 17 27.83 -10.45 -14.39
N PHE A 18 27.23 -11.62 -14.52
CA PHE A 18 25.80 -11.73 -14.82
C PHE A 18 24.94 -11.02 -13.76
N LYS A 19 25.21 -11.28 -12.48
CA LYS A 19 24.46 -10.70 -11.36
C LYS A 19 24.57 -9.17 -11.35
N ASN A 20 25.75 -8.62 -11.59
CA ASN A 20 25.97 -7.18 -11.63
C ASN A 20 25.24 -6.52 -12.82
N ASP A 21 25.30 -7.13 -14.00
CA ASP A 21 24.60 -6.65 -15.19
C ASP A 21 23.08 -6.74 -15.02
N PHE A 22 22.59 -7.81 -14.41
CA PHE A 22 21.18 -7.98 -14.06
C PHE A 22 20.70 -6.91 -13.09
N HIS A 23 21.42 -6.67 -11.99
CA HIS A 23 21.06 -5.61 -11.04
C HIS A 23 21.11 -4.22 -11.67
N ARG A 24 22.10 -3.95 -12.54
CA ARG A 24 22.18 -2.69 -13.29
C ARG A 24 20.99 -2.50 -14.21
N ALA A 25 20.61 -3.53 -14.97
CA ALA A 25 19.42 -3.50 -15.81
C ALA A 25 18.14 -3.34 -14.96
N GLN A 26 18.07 -4.01 -13.81
CA GLN A 26 16.98 -3.89 -12.86
C GLN A 26 16.84 -2.44 -12.34
N GLU A 27 17.94 -1.78 -11.99
CA GLU A 27 17.90 -0.39 -11.51
C GLU A 27 17.49 0.61 -12.59
N LEU A 28 17.89 0.39 -13.84
CA LEU A 28 17.56 1.27 -14.96
C LEU A 28 16.14 1.07 -15.48
N SER A 29 15.65 -0.18 -15.48
CA SER A 29 14.37 -0.54 -16.11
C SER A 29 13.23 -0.68 -15.12
N ILE A 30 13.50 -0.95 -13.84
CA ILE A 30 12.46 -1.03 -12.81
C ILE A 30 12.48 0.28 -12.03
N PRO A 31 11.42 1.12 -12.13
CA PRO A 31 11.28 2.30 -11.30
C PRO A 31 11.27 1.88 -9.83
N ARG A 32 12.40 2.04 -9.14
CA ARG A 32 12.47 1.88 -7.69
C ARG A 32 11.75 3.06 -7.06
N CYS A 33 10.48 2.87 -6.76
CA CYS A 33 9.74 3.74 -5.87
C CYS A 33 10.48 3.76 -4.53
N LYS A 34 11.33 4.77 -4.29
CA LYS A 34 11.79 5.10 -2.94
C LYS A 34 10.52 5.19 -2.11
N LYS A 35 10.46 4.50 -0.97
CA LYS A 35 9.38 4.70 0.00
C LYS A 35 9.48 6.18 0.41
N LEU A 36 8.78 7.05 -0.30
CA LEU A 36 8.54 8.43 0.11
C LEU A 36 7.79 8.27 1.42
N GLY A 37 8.54 8.36 2.53
CA GLY A 37 8.03 8.07 3.86
C GLY A 37 6.92 9.05 4.13
N LYS A 38 5.67 8.63 3.90
CA LYS A 38 4.42 9.40 3.98
C LYS A 38 4.69 10.89 4.07
N GLU A 39 5.32 11.47 3.04
CA GLU A 39 5.41 12.91 2.97
C GLU A 39 3.99 13.27 2.61
N GLY A 40 3.21 13.55 3.67
CA GLY A 40 1.76 13.58 3.62
C GLY A 40 1.46 14.48 2.46
N LYS A 41 0.93 13.89 1.37
CA LYS A 41 0.71 14.59 0.11
C LYS A 41 0.03 15.87 0.52
N ARG A 42 0.77 16.99 0.50
CA ARG A 42 0.14 18.28 0.71
C ARG A 42 -0.94 18.29 -0.35
N PRO A 43 -2.20 18.53 -0.01
CA PRO A 43 -3.20 18.72 -1.02
C PRO A 43 -2.65 19.79 -1.95
N ALA A 44 -2.19 19.38 -3.12
CA ALA A 44 -1.49 20.22 -4.09
C ALA A 44 -2.56 21.08 -4.75
N GLN A 45 -3.12 22.01 -3.98
CA GLN A 45 -4.04 23.03 -4.45
C GLN A 45 -4.52 24.01 -3.37
N GLN A 46 -4.33 23.74 -2.07
CA GLN A 46 -4.75 24.71 -1.05
C GLN A 46 -3.77 25.89 -1.07
N SER A 47 -4.27 26.97 -1.68
CA SER A 47 -3.57 28.14 -2.20
C SER A 47 -2.35 28.56 -1.38
N GLN A 48 -1.29 28.96 -2.07
CA GLN A 48 -0.14 29.66 -1.49
C GLN A 48 -0.58 30.79 -0.52
N ASP A 49 -1.71 31.43 -0.82
CA ASP A 49 -2.40 32.41 0.02
C ASP A 49 -2.79 31.89 1.42
N LEU A 50 -3.42 30.70 1.53
CA LEU A 50 -3.74 30.09 2.84
C LEU A 50 -2.50 29.80 3.67
N LEU A 51 -1.41 29.37 3.02
CA LEU A 51 -0.12 29.13 3.67
C LEU A 51 0.48 30.43 4.21
N VAL A 52 0.45 31.51 3.43
CA VAL A 52 0.90 32.83 3.86
C VAL A 52 0.11 33.30 5.08
N LYS A 53 -1.22 33.18 5.05
CA LYS A 53 -2.08 33.58 6.17
C LYS A 53 -1.85 32.72 7.42
N LEU A 54 -1.62 31.42 7.25
CA LEU A 54 -1.27 30.55 8.37
C LEU A 54 0.08 30.94 9.01
N LYS A 55 1.08 31.26 8.20
CA LYS A 55 2.37 31.79 8.67
C LYS A 55 2.20 33.11 9.40
N GLY A 56 1.41 34.04 8.84
CA GLY A 56 1.10 35.32 9.48
C GLY A 56 0.42 35.15 10.85
N LYS A 57 -0.52 34.20 10.97
CA LYS A 57 -1.16 33.86 12.25
C LYS A 57 -0.15 33.32 13.29
N VAL A 58 0.81 32.50 12.85
CA VAL A 58 1.87 31.97 13.74
C VAL A 58 2.80 33.08 14.21
N GLU A 59 3.18 33.98 13.32
CA GLU A 59 4.02 35.14 13.65
C GLU A 59 3.30 36.08 14.63
N LEU A 60 2.02 36.40 14.37
CA LEU A 60 1.21 37.21 15.28
C LEU A 60 1.03 36.55 16.65
N HIS A 61 0.93 35.22 16.72
CA HIS A 61 0.92 34.51 18.00
C HIS A 61 2.22 34.76 18.78
N ARG A 62 3.38 34.75 18.09
CA ARG A 62 4.67 35.05 18.70
C ARG A 62 4.72 36.50 19.21
N GLN A 63 4.29 37.45 18.40
CA GLN A 63 4.27 38.87 18.76
C GLN A 63 3.30 39.17 19.92
N TRP A 64 2.13 38.53 19.94
CA TRP A 64 1.20 38.60 21.08
C TRP A 64 1.83 38.05 22.36
N LYS A 65 2.54 36.91 22.29
CA LYS A 65 3.26 36.34 23.44
C LYS A 65 4.38 37.26 23.95
N GLN A 66 4.93 38.12 23.08
CA GLN A 66 5.95 39.12 23.40
C GLN A 66 5.35 40.47 23.82
N GLY A 67 4.03 40.61 23.90
CA GLY A 67 3.35 41.86 24.28
C GLY A 67 3.35 42.94 23.20
N GLN A 68 3.80 42.63 21.98
CA GLN A 68 3.87 43.59 20.86
C GLN A 68 2.54 43.83 20.15
N VAL A 69 1.59 42.90 20.30
CA VAL A 69 0.30 42.90 19.59
C VAL A 69 -0.83 42.70 20.58
N SER A 70 -1.95 43.40 20.36
CA SER A 70 -3.13 43.26 21.21
C SER A 70 -3.77 41.88 21.05
N TRP A 71 -4.27 41.32 22.17
CA TRP A 71 -5.08 40.10 22.13
C TRP A 71 -6.24 40.19 21.12
N LYS A 72 -6.86 41.36 20.98
CA LYS A 72 -8.00 41.58 20.06
C LYS A 72 -7.59 41.40 18.60
N GLU A 73 -6.43 41.90 18.22
CA GLU A 73 -5.89 41.81 16.85
C GLU A 73 -5.55 40.36 16.51
N TYR A 74 -4.79 39.69 17.39
CA TYR A 74 -4.48 38.27 17.24
C TYR A 74 -5.75 37.41 17.11
N ARG A 75 -6.74 37.62 17.98
CA ARG A 75 -8.01 36.87 17.97
C ARG A 75 -8.76 37.05 16.66
N ASN A 76 -8.79 38.26 16.11
CA ASN A 76 -9.45 38.54 14.83
C ASN A 76 -8.78 37.81 13.67
N ILE A 77 -7.44 37.89 13.57
CA ILE A 77 -6.69 37.20 12.52
C ILE A 77 -6.83 35.68 12.66
N ALA A 78 -6.76 35.14 13.88
CA ALA A 78 -6.94 33.71 14.13
C ALA A 78 -8.34 33.22 13.69
N ARG A 79 -9.39 34.02 13.90
CA ARG A 79 -10.75 33.71 13.43
C ARG A 79 -10.85 33.73 11.92
N LEU A 80 -10.28 34.74 11.25
CA LEU A 80 -10.27 34.84 9.80
C LEU A 80 -9.56 33.64 9.17
N CYS A 81 -8.36 33.32 9.62
CA CYS A 81 -7.62 32.15 9.13
C CYS A 81 -8.40 30.84 9.34
N ARG A 82 -9.08 30.68 10.49
CA ARG A 82 -9.94 29.51 10.72
C ARG A 82 -11.06 29.42 9.68
N GLY A 83 -11.74 30.53 9.39
CA GLY A 83 -12.81 30.59 8.40
C GLY A 83 -12.33 30.18 7.01
N GLU A 84 -11.18 30.68 6.58
CA GLU A 84 -10.60 30.35 5.28
C GLU A 84 -10.17 28.88 5.18
N VAL A 85 -9.57 28.33 6.24
CA VAL A 85 -9.22 26.91 6.30
C VAL A 85 -10.47 26.03 6.19
N MET A 86 -11.56 26.41 6.87
CA MET A 86 -12.84 25.70 6.75
C MET A 86 -13.43 25.81 5.34
N LYS A 87 -13.39 26.99 4.72
CA LYS A 87 -13.85 27.20 3.35
C LYS A 87 -13.06 26.37 2.33
N ALA A 88 -11.73 26.36 2.46
CA ALA A 88 -10.87 25.59 1.58
C ALA A 88 -11.04 24.07 1.75
N LYS A 89 -11.30 23.62 2.99
CA LYS A 89 -11.67 22.23 3.27
C LYS A 89 -13.00 21.86 2.60
N ALA A 90 -14.04 22.68 2.77
CA ALA A 90 -15.34 22.45 2.15
C ALA A 90 -15.25 22.42 0.62
N GLN A 91 -14.45 23.31 0.02
CA GLN A 91 -14.22 23.32 -1.43
C GLN A 91 -13.53 22.04 -1.92
N LEU A 92 -12.53 21.55 -1.17
CA LEU A 92 -11.87 20.28 -1.48
C LEU A 92 -12.86 19.10 -1.43
N GLU A 93 -13.66 19.02 -0.37
CA GLU A 93 -14.68 17.97 -0.20
C GLU A 93 -15.74 18.01 -1.30
N LEU A 94 -16.20 19.21 -1.68
CA LEU A 94 -17.12 19.42 -2.79
C LEU A 94 -16.53 18.96 -4.13
N ASN A 95 -15.26 19.30 -4.42
CA ASN A 95 -14.59 18.86 -5.63
C ASN A 95 -14.44 17.33 -5.67
N LEU A 96 -14.06 16.70 -4.55
CA LEU A 96 -13.98 15.24 -4.43
C LEU A 96 -15.33 14.56 -4.64
N ALA A 97 -16.41 15.13 -4.12
CA ALA A 97 -17.76 14.61 -4.30
C ALA A 97 -18.23 14.72 -5.75
N ARG A 98 -17.98 15.86 -6.41
CA ARG A 98 -18.27 16.08 -7.83
C ARG A 98 -17.53 15.08 -8.72
N ASP A 99 -16.25 14.88 -8.44
CA ASP A 99 -15.39 13.99 -9.22
C ASP A 99 -15.51 12.53 -8.79
N ALA A 100 -16.34 12.17 -7.81
CA ALA A 100 -16.40 10.81 -7.26
C ALA A 100 -16.71 9.74 -8.32
N ARG A 101 -17.50 10.08 -9.35
CA ARG A 101 -17.80 9.17 -10.48
C ARG A 101 -16.57 8.90 -11.35
N LYS A 102 -15.79 9.95 -11.65
CA LYS A 102 -14.60 9.91 -12.51
C LYS A 102 -13.36 9.41 -11.76
N ASN A 103 -13.21 9.80 -10.51
CA ASN A 103 -12.08 9.52 -9.64
C ASN A 103 -12.55 8.92 -8.30
N LYS A 104 -13.10 7.71 -8.38
CA LYS A 104 -13.53 6.92 -7.21
C LYS A 104 -12.39 6.76 -6.20
N LYS A 105 -11.16 6.54 -6.69
CA LYS A 105 -9.95 6.35 -5.86
C LYS A 105 -9.65 7.57 -5.00
N GLY A 106 -9.72 8.77 -5.56
CA GLY A 106 -9.48 10.02 -4.82
C GLY A 106 -10.48 10.22 -3.67
N PHE A 107 -11.76 9.98 -3.96
CA PHE A 107 -12.84 10.09 -2.96
C PHE A 107 -12.65 9.08 -1.81
N TYR A 108 -12.53 7.78 -2.12
CA TYR A 108 -12.34 6.76 -1.08
C TYR A 108 -11.02 6.91 -0.33
N SER A 109 -9.95 7.38 -0.99
CA SER A 109 -8.69 7.71 -0.31
C SER A 109 -8.87 8.81 0.73
N TYR A 110 -9.64 9.87 0.42
CA TYR A 110 -9.93 10.94 1.38
C TYR A 110 -10.78 10.43 2.54
N VAL A 111 -11.83 9.65 2.25
CA VAL A 111 -12.69 9.04 3.28
C VAL A 111 -11.86 8.15 4.21
N ASN A 112 -11.03 7.27 3.66
CA ASN A 112 -10.17 6.37 4.44
C ASN A 112 -9.13 7.13 5.28
N GLN A 113 -8.63 8.28 4.80
CA GLN A 113 -7.75 9.15 5.59
C GLN A 113 -8.49 9.82 6.76
N LYS A 114 -9.80 10.09 6.63
CA LYS A 114 -10.63 10.70 7.67
C LYS A 114 -11.23 9.71 8.66
N ARG A 115 -11.28 8.43 8.31
CA ARG A 115 -11.71 7.36 9.23
C ARG A 115 -10.72 7.27 10.40
N LYS A 116 -11.24 7.22 11.63
CA LYS A 116 -10.45 7.12 12.87
C LYS A 116 -9.82 5.73 13.03
N ALA A 117 -10.55 4.69 12.64
CA ALA A 117 -10.04 3.33 12.58
C ALA A 117 -9.27 3.17 11.27
N LYS A 118 -7.96 2.91 11.39
CA LYS A 118 -7.19 2.38 10.28
C LYS A 118 -7.50 0.88 10.26
N GLU A 119 -8.03 0.38 9.15
CA GLU A 119 -8.15 -1.07 8.94
C GLU A 119 -6.74 -1.66 9.05
N SER A 120 -6.42 -2.20 10.23
CA SER A 120 -5.25 -3.02 10.46
C SER A 120 -5.71 -4.46 10.43
N ILE A 121 -4.81 -5.34 9.99
CA ILE A 121 -5.04 -6.77 10.11
C ILE A 121 -5.26 -7.05 11.61
N SER A 122 -6.38 -7.71 11.94
CA SER A 122 -6.67 -8.14 13.30
C SER A 122 -5.53 -9.03 13.81
N PRO A 123 -5.35 -9.15 15.13
CA PRO A 123 -4.37 -10.09 15.66
C PRO A 123 -4.51 -11.47 15.01
N LEU A 124 -3.39 -12.05 14.57
CA LEU A 124 -3.36 -13.35 13.89
C LEU A 124 -2.87 -14.41 14.88
N MET A 125 -3.30 -15.66 14.69
CA MET A 125 -2.71 -16.77 15.43
C MET A 125 -1.51 -17.32 14.66
N SER A 126 -0.37 -17.42 15.31
CA SER A 126 0.82 -18.08 14.74
C SER A 126 0.66 -19.60 14.76
N ASN A 127 1.50 -20.30 13.99
CA ASN A 127 1.62 -21.76 14.02
C ASN A 127 2.02 -22.27 15.41
N ASN A 128 2.71 -21.43 16.20
CA ASN A 128 3.07 -21.72 17.59
C ASN A 128 1.92 -21.44 18.57
N SER A 129 0.70 -21.20 18.09
CA SER A 129 -0.49 -20.81 18.86
C SER A 129 -0.39 -19.46 19.61
N ASP A 130 0.63 -18.66 19.32
CA ASP A 130 0.80 -17.33 19.89
C ASP A 130 -0.05 -16.27 19.16
N LEU A 131 -0.61 -15.32 19.92
CA LEU A 131 -1.36 -14.20 19.36
C LEU A 131 -0.42 -13.10 18.89
N VAL A 132 -0.38 -12.90 17.58
CA VAL A 132 0.50 -11.96 16.91
C VAL A 132 -0.18 -10.61 16.71
N THR A 133 0.40 -9.55 17.28
CA THR A 133 -0.18 -8.20 17.25
C THR A 133 0.64 -7.19 16.45
N THR A 134 1.95 -7.41 16.28
CA THR A 134 2.83 -6.50 15.53
C THR A 134 2.72 -6.68 14.02
N ASP A 135 3.00 -5.64 13.24
CA ASP A 135 2.85 -5.68 11.78
C ASP A 135 3.94 -6.56 11.13
N GLU A 136 5.15 -6.58 11.70
CA GLU A 136 6.27 -7.41 11.27
C GLU A 136 5.96 -8.90 11.42
N GLU A 137 5.56 -9.33 12.61
CA GLU A 137 5.25 -10.74 12.87
C GLU A 137 4.02 -11.21 12.06
N LYS A 138 3.00 -10.34 11.87
CA LYS A 138 1.86 -10.67 10.98
C LYS A 138 2.31 -10.90 9.56
N ALA A 139 3.27 -10.12 9.06
CA ALA A 139 3.82 -10.29 7.72
C ALA A 139 4.57 -11.63 7.59
N GLU A 140 5.31 -12.03 8.61
CA GLU A 140 6.01 -13.33 8.64
C GLU A 140 5.02 -14.50 8.65
N VAL A 141 3.98 -14.46 9.49
CA VAL A 141 2.94 -15.52 9.54
C VAL A 141 2.26 -15.68 8.18
N LEU A 142 1.86 -14.57 7.55
CA LEU A 142 1.25 -14.60 6.23
C LEU A 142 2.22 -15.12 5.16
N ASN A 143 3.48 -14.68 5.19
CA ASN A 143 4.49 -15.13 4.23
C ASN A 143 4.75 -16.64 4.34
N ASN A 144 4.85 -17.16 5.56
CA ASN A 144 5.03 -18.59 5.82
C ASN A 144 3.81 -19.39 5.33
N PHE A 145 2.60 -18.90 5.60
CA PHE A 145 1.37 -19.53 5.09
C PHE A 145 1.38 -19.59 3.56
N PHE A 146 1.61 -18.47 2.87
CA PHE A 146 1.65 -18.44 1.41
C PHE A 146 2.75 -19.34 0.84
N ALA A 147 3.95 -19.34 1.42
CA ALA A 147 5.04 -20.22 1.00
C ALA A 147 4.67 -21.71 1.14
N SER A 148 3.95 -22.09 2.19
CA SER A 148 3.49 -23.47 2.40
C SER A 148 2.52 -23.94 1.32
N VAL A 149 1.67 -23.05 0.78
CA VAL A 149 0.72 -23.43 -0.29
C VAL A 149 1.45 -23.76 -1.60
N PHE A 150 2.59 -23.10 -1.85
CA PHE A 150 3.42 -23.35 -3.03
C PHE A 150 4.47 -24.44 -2.81
N THR A 151 4.70 -24.83 -1.56
CA THR A 151 5.54 -25.96 -1.18
C THR A 151 4.63 -27.17 -0.96
N GLY A 152 3.91 -27.56 -2.02
CA GLY A 152 3.18 -28.82 -2.01
C GLY A 152 4.19 -29.95 -1.79
N ASN A 153 3.89 -30.83 -0.85
CA ASN A 153 4.67 -32.05 -0.63
C ASN A 153 4.87 -32.74 -1.99
N LEU A 154 6.10 -32.72 -2.50
CA LEU A 154 6.57 -33.70 -3.45
C LEU A 154 6.64 -35.03 -2.70
N SER A 155 5.47 -35.61 -2.39
CA SER A 155 5.41 -37.03 -2.11
C SER A 155 5.92 -37.70 -3.37
N PRO A 156 7.03 -38.45 -3.33
CA PRO A 156 7.42 -39.26 -4.45
C PRO A 156 6.40 -40.38 -4.52
N HIS A 157 5.28 -40.14 -5.20
CA HIS A 157 4.49 -41.25 -5.71
C HIS A 157 5.43 -42.01 -6.62
N SER A 158 5.82 -43.18 -6.14
CA SER A 158 6.51 -44.23 -6.86
C SER A 158 6.05 -44.24 -8.30
N SER A 159 6.98 -43.94 -9.20
CA SER A 159 6.86 -44.22 -10.61
C SER A 159 6.61 -45.72 -10.78
N GLN A 160 5.34 -46.12 -10.90
CA GLN A 160 4.99 -47.37 -11.54
C GLN A 160 4.27 -47.01 -12.83
N VAL A 161 5.06 -47.02 -13.90
CA VAL A 161 4.58 -47.11 -15.27
C VAL A 161 3.84 -48.44 -15.39
N ASP A 162 2.54 -48.39 -15.64
CA ASP A 162 1.87 -49.42 -16.40
C ASP A 162 1.06 -48.73 -17.51
N GLY A 163 1.16 -49.32 -18.70
CA GLY A 163 0.90 -48.69 -20.00
C GLY A 163 -0.57 -48.33 -20.30
N PRO A 164 -0.84 -47.92 -21.56
CA PRO A 164 -2.09 -47.29 -21.93
C PRO A 164 -3.22 -48.32 -22.03
N GLN A 165 -4.28 -48.12 -21.24
CA GLN A 165 -5.57 -48.76 -21.50
C GLN A 165 -6.58 -47.71 -21.97
N ASP A 166 -6.78 -47.76 -23.28
CA ASP A 166 -7.95 -47.28 -23.98
C ASP A 166 -9.21 -47.95 -23.39
N ARG A 167 -10.19 -47.15 -22.96
CA ARG A 167 -11.64 -47.35 -23.19
C ARG A 167 -12.51 -46.33 -22.45
N ASP A 168 -13.13 -45.50 -23.29
CA ASP A 168 -14.59 -45.30 -23.39
C ASP A 168 -15.31 -44.36 -22.40
N GLN A 169 -16.01 -43.41 -23.01
CA GLN A 169 -16.88 -42.41 -22.41
C GLN A 169 -18.11 -43.07 -21.79
N GLY A 170 -18.44 -42.69 -20.55
CA GLY A 170 -19.72 -43.02 -19.93
C GLY A 170 -20.18 -41.87 -19.04
N ASP A 171 -21.21 -41.17 -19.50
CA ASP A 171 -21.89 -40.05 -18.86
C ASP A 171 -22.17 -40.28 -17.36
N LYS A 172 -21.85 -39.29 -16.53
CA LYS A 172 -22.44 -39.14 -15.18
C LYS A 172 -22.90 -37.71 -14.94
N VAL A 173 -24.22 -37.56 -14.94
CA VAL A 173 -25.01 -36.38 -14.57
C VAL A 173 -24.76 -35.98 -13.10
N PRO A 174 -24.79 -34.69 -12.73
CA PRO A 174 -24.59 -34.23 -11.35
C PRO A 174 -25.86 -34.47 -10.50
N PRO A 175 -25.74 -34.82 -9.20
CA PRO A 175 -26.91 -35.01 -8.35
C PRO A 175 -27.47 -33.66 -7.86
N THR A 176 -28.72 -33.40 -8.25
CA THR A 176 -29.60 -32.32 -7.77
C THR A 176 -29.91 -32.49 -6.28
N VAL A 177 -29.54 -31.51 -5.45
CA VAL A 177 -29.98 -31.41 -4.06
C VAL A 177 -31.39 -30.78 -4.03
N ARG A 178 -32.35 -31.49 -3.41
CA ARG A 178 -33.72 -31.00 -3.18
C ARG A 178 -33.82 -30.28 -1.84
N GLU A 179 -34.48 -29.13 -1.85
CA GLU A 179 -34.98 -28.38 -0.70
C GLU A 179 -35.90 -29.23 0.19
N ASN A 180 -35.71 -29.14 1.52
CA ASN A 180 -36.72 -29.48 2.50
C ASN A 180 -37.06 -28.20 3.28
N GLN A 181 -38.29 -27.71 3.10
CA GLN A 181 -38.95 -26.80 4.03
C GLN A 181 -39.64 -27.61 5.12
N ILE A 182 -39.53 -27.14 6.36
CA ILE A 182 -40.64 -27.04 7.32
C ILE A 182 -40.57 -25.62 7.89
#